data_AF-A0A924D3B4-F1
#
_entry.id   AF-A0A924D3B4-F1
#
_cell.length_a   1.000
_cell.length_b   1.000
_cell.length_c   1.000
_cell.angle_alpha   90.00
_cell.angle_beta   90.00
_cell.angle_gamma   90.00
#
_symmetry.space_group_name_H-M   'P 1'
#
loop_
_entity.id
_entity.type
_entity.pdbx_description
1 polymer ?
#
loop_
_entity_poly.entity_id
_entity_poly.type
_entity_poly.pdbx_seq_one_letter_code
_entity_poly.pdbx_strand_id
1 'polypeptide(L)'
;MINKGSAVIETVAKADTIDMIEQLDDRLRWLSAWTIHNANHLRPSRDGVKGGGHQASCASMSTIMASLYFAALGPNDRVAVKPHAGPLLNAIHYLLGNQSVEKLKDFRGLGGVQSYPSRTKDVIPVDFSTGSV
;
A
#
# COMPACT_ATOMS: atom_id res chain seq x y z
N MET A 1 14.85 -16.62 40.58
CA MET A 1 15.16 -17.29 39.30
C MET A 1 14.56 -16.45 38.19
N ILE A 2 15.38 -15.93 37.27
CA ILE A 2 14.91 -15.08 36.16
C ILE A 2 14.24 -15.99 35.13
N ASN A 3 12.97 -15.74 34.81
CA ASN A 3 12.17 -16.51 33.86
C ASN A 3 12.68 -16.31 32.42
N LYS A 4 13.76 -17.02 32.05
CA LYS A 4 14.36 -16.95 30.72
C LYS A 4 13.45 -17.50 29.61
N GLY A 5 12.47 -18.34 29.94
CA GLY A 5 11.56 -18.94 28.96
C GLY A 5 10.60 -17.93 28.32
N SER A 6 10.04 -17.02 29.13
CA SER A 6 9.08 -16.01 28.63
C SER A 6 9.72 -14.99 27.69
N ALA A 7 10.93 -14.51 28.02
CA ALA A 7 11.64 -13.54 27.21
C ALA A 7 12.11 -14.12 25.87
N VAL A 8 12.49 -15.41 25.83
CA VAL A 8 12.88 -16.09 24.59
C VAL A 8 11.67 -16.28 23.68
N ILE A 9 10.52 -16.72 24.21
CA ILE A 9 9.28 -16.88 23.44
C ILE A 9 8.80 -15.53 22.88
N GLU A 10 8.83 -14.47 23.69
CA GLU A 10 8.45 -13.11 23.25
C GLU A 10 9.41 -12.59 22.16
N THR A 11 10.70 -12.88 22.27
CA THR A 11 11.70 -12.51 21.25
C THR A 11 11.48 -13.25 19.93
N VAL A 12 11.18 -14.55 19.99
CA VAL A 12 10.88 -15.36 18.79
C VAL A 12 9.59 -14.89 18.13
N ALA A 13 8.51 -14.67 18.90
CA ALA A 13 7.25 -14.15 18.35
C ALA A 13 7.43 -12.76 17.70
N LYS A 14 8.30 -11.93 18.27
CA LYS A 14 8.64 -10.62 17.70
C LYS A 14 9.48 -10.75 16.42
N ALA A 15 10.41 -11.69 16.37
CA ALA A 15 11.18 -11.99 15.15
C ALA A 15 10.26 -12.50 14.03
N ASP A 16 9.35 -13.43 14.33
CA ASP A 16 8.36 -13.94 13.36
C ASP A 16 7.48 -12.80 12.81
N THR A 17 7.08 -11.85 13.68
CA THR A 17 6.29 -10.69 13.27
C THR A 17 7.09 -9.78 12.32
N ILE A 18 8.37 -9.54 12.60
CA ILE A 18 9.24 -8.73 11.73
C ILE A 18 9.37 -9.41 10.37
N ASP A 19 9.66 -10.71 10.33
CA ASP A 19 9.80 -11.47 9.09
C ASP A 19 8.52 -11.41 8.24
N MET A 20 7.34 -11.44 8.88
CA MET A 20 6.06 -11.27 8.18
C MET A 20 5.88 -9.85 7.62
N ILE A 21 6.27 -8.82 8.37
CA ILE A 21 6.21 -7.43 7.91
C ILE A 21 7.16 -7.21 6.72
N GLU A 22 8.36 -7.80 6.75
CA GLU A 22 9.31 -7.72 5.64
C GLU A 22 8.77 -8.39 4.37
N GLN A 23 8.13 -9.55 4.49
CA GLN A 23 7.45 -10.19 3.36
C GLN A 23 6.29 -9.35 2.81
N LEU A 24 5.53 -8.68 3.69
CA LEU A 24 4.47 -7.76 3.28
C LEU A 24 5.07 -6.56 2.56
N ASP A 25 6.14 -5.96 3.08
CA ASP A 25 6.86 -4.86 2.44
C ASP A 25 7.33 -5.23 1.02
N ASP A 26 7.94 -6.40 0.84
CA ASP A 26 8.33 -6.91 -0.48
C ASP A 26 7.14 -7.00 -1.45
N ARG A 27 6.03 -7.58 -1.00
CA ARG A 27 4.81 -7.72 -1.82
C ARG A 27 4.22 -6.36 -2.15
N LEU A 28 4.21 -5.42 -1.22
CA LEU A 28 3.69 -4.07 -1.42
C LEU A 28 4.55 -3.26 -2.40
N ARG A 29 5.88 -3.37 -2.31
CA ARG A 29 6.80 -2.75 -3.28
C ARG A 29 6.55 -3.29 -4.68
N TRP A 30 6.39 -4.61 -4.81
CA TRP A 30 6.05 -5.22 -6.09
C TRP A 30 4.68 -4.74 -6.57
N LEU A 31 3.59 -4.95 -5.83
CA LEU A 31 2.24 -4.58 -6.27
C LEU A 31 2.10 -3.10 -6.65
N SER A 32 2.69 -2.19 -5.87
CA SER A 32 2.65 -0.76 -6.19
C SER A 32 3.44 -0.42 -7.46
N ALA A 33 4.63 -1.01 -7.64
CA ALA A 33 5.42 -0.86 -8.86
C ALA A 33 4.71 -1.47 -10.07
N TRP A 34 4.08 -2.65 -9.92
CA TRP A 34 3.31 -3.31 -10.96
C TRP A 34 2.14 -2.48 -11.43
N THR A 35 1.36 -1.96 -10.49
CA THR A 35 0.16 -1.15 -10.77
C THR A 35 0.51 0.02 -11.68
N ILE A 36 1.61 0.72 -11.35
CA ILE A 36 2.14 1.81 -12.16
C ILE A 36 2.69 1.29 -13.49
N HIS A 37 3.46 0.19 -13.48
CA HIS A 37 4.03 -0.38 -14.70
C HIS A 37 2.95 -0.82 -15.69
N ASN A 38 1.91 -1.51 -15.22
CA ASN A 38 0.77 -1.96 -15.99
C ASN A 38 0.09 -0.80 -16.71
N ALA A 39 -0.21 0.29 -16.01
CA ALA A 39 -0.85 1.47 -16.60
C ALA A 39 0.00 2.19 -17.67
N ASN A 40 1.32 2.06 -17.60
CA ASN A 40 2.25 2.79 -18.48
C ASN A 40 2.80 1.94 -19.63
N HIS A 41 2.79 0.61 -19.52
CA HIS A 41 3.48 -0.27 -20.48
C HIS A 41 2.66 -1.49 -20.93
N LEU A 42 1.71 -1.99 -20.13
CA LEU A 42 0.96 -3.21 -20.46
C LEU A 42 -0.45 -2.92 -20.96
N ARG A 43 -1.12 -1.92 -20.39
CA ARG A 43 -2.46 -1.52 -20.81
C ARG A 43 -2.38 -0.80 -22.17
N PRO A 44 -3.18 -1.21 -23.18
CA PRO A 44 -3.26 -0.49 -24.44
C PRO A 44 -3.67 0.96 -24.23
N SER A 45 -2.93 1.90 -24.83
CA SER A 45 -3.22 3.34 -24.80
C SER A 45 -3.63 3.80 -26.20
N ARG A 46 -4.80 4.44 -26.33
CA ARG A 46 -5.33 4.92 -27.63
C ARG A 46 -4.56 6.12 -28.16
N ASP A 47 -4.03 6.91 -27.25
CA ASP A 47 -3.44 8.23 -27.43
C ASP A 47 -1.93 8.24 -27.11
N GLY A 48 -1.37 7.11 -26.66
CA GLY A 48 0.04 6.97 -26.31
C GLY A 48 0.44 7.74 -25.04
N VAL A 49 -0.52 8.35 -24.35
CA VAL A 49 -0.28 9.11 -23.13
C VAL A 49 0.03 8.14 -21.98
N LYS A 50 1.15 8.39 -21.31
CA LYS A 50 1.55 7.65 -20.11
C LYS A 50 0.56 7.92 -18.99
N GLY A 51 0.06 6.85 -18.38
CA GLY A 51 -0.77 6.93 -17.18
C GLY A 51 -0.10 7.75 -16.08
N GLY A 52 1.22 7.63 -15.87
CA GLY A 52 1.97 8.29 -14.80
C GLY A 52 2.00 7.48 -13.50
N GLY A 53 2.39 8.10 -12.38
CA GLY A 53 2.54 7.46 -11.06
C GLY A 53 3.96 7.59 -10.48
N HIS A 54 4.10 7.48 -9.15
CA HIS A 54 5.36 7.74 -8.44
C HIS A 54 5.90 6.48 -7.75
N GLN A 55 6.72 5.70 -8.46
CA GLN A 55 7.32 4.47 -7.91
C GLN A 55 8.27 4.78 -6.75
N ALA A 56 9.13 5.78 -6.89
CA ALA A 56 10.10 6.15 -5.86
C ALA A 56 9.43 6.52 -4.53
N SER A 57 8.31 7.27 -4.58
CA SER A 57 7.56 7.61 -3.38
C SER A 57 6.85 6.42 -2.74
N CYS A 58 6.40 5.44 -3.54
CA CYS A 58 5.85 4.20 -3.01
C CYS A 58 6.95 3.37 -2.34
N ALA A 59 8.09 3.19 -3.00
CA ALA A 59 9.21 2.42 -2.47
C ALA A 59 9.77 3.01 -1.17
N SER A 60 9.87 4.35 -1.06
CA SER A 60 10.38 4.98 0.16
C SER A 60 9.41 4.89 1.35
N MET A 61 8.13 4.63 1.11
CA MET A 61 7.09 4.58 2.14
C MET A 61 6.71 3.17 2.55
N SER A 62 7.11 2.15 1.79
CA SER A 62 6.55 0.80 1.90
C SER A 62 6.79 0.17 3.26
N THR A 63 8.00 0.25 3.82
CA THR A 63 8.34 -0.30 5.14
C THR A 63 7.54 0.37 6.26
N ILE A 64 7.41 1.69 6.22
CA ILE A 64 6.61 2.46 7.19
C ILE A 64 5.15 2.04 7.11
N MET A 65 4.58 2.00 5.91
CA MET A 65 3.17 1.67 5.72
C MET A 65 2.87 0.19 6.02
N ALA A 66 3.78 -0.74 5.70
CA ALA A 66 3.66 -2.13 6.10
C ALA A 66 3.59 -2.26 7.63
N SER A 67 4.51 -1.60 8.33
CA SER A 67 4.56 -1.62 9.80
C SER A 67 3.30 -1.00 10.41
N LEU A 68 2.82 0.12 9.86
CA LEU A 68 1.61 0.79 10.36
C LEU A 68 0.36 -0.07 10.14
N TYR A 69 0.06 -0.42 8.88
CA TYR A 69 -1.22 -1.02 8.52
C TYR A 69 -1.39 -2.48 8.96
N PHE A 70 -0.29 -3.21 9.16
CA PHE A 70 -0.35 -4.63 9.51
C PHE A 70 0.05 -4.94 10.95
N ALA A 71 0.61 -3.98 11.70
CA ALA A 71 1.06 -4.24 13.07
C ALA A 71 0.72 -3.15 14.09
N ALA A 72 0.64 -1.87 13.70
CA ALA A 72 0.53 -0.78 14.68
C ALA A 72 -0.85 -0.10 14.77
N LEU A 73 -1.57 0.07 13.65
CA LEU A 73 -2.82 0.84 13.64
C LEU A 73 -3.94 0.13 14.40
N GLY A 74 -4.59 0.88 15.28
CA GLY A 74 -5.84 0.52 15.94
C GLY A 74 -7.08 1.03 15.18
N PRO A 75 -8.29 0.62 15.60
CA PRO A 75 -9.54 0.92 14.90
C PRO A 75 -9.93 2.41 14.85
N ASN A 76 -9.36 3.24 15.74
CA ASN A 76 -9.64 4.67 15.82
C ASN A 76 -8.56 5.54 15.18
N ASP A 77 -7.45 4.94 14.75
CA ASP A 77 -6.35 5.67 14.15
C ASP A 77 -6.73 6.11 12.74
N ARG A 78 -6.22 7.28 12.34
CA ARG A 78 -6.49 7.88 11.04
C ARG A 78 -5.16 8.28 10.40
N VAL A 79 -4.98 7.95 9.13
CA VAL A 79 -3.70 8.13 8.44
C VAL A 79 -3.85 9.07 7.25
N ALA A 80 -3.13 10.21 7.30
CA ALA A 80 -2.95 11.07 6.15
C ALA A 80 -1.78 10.54 5.30
N VAL A 81 -2.09 9.68 4.33
CA VAL A 81 -1.08 9.10 3.45
C VAL A 81 -0.54 10.16 2.49
N LYS A 82 0.78 10.25 2.35
CA LYS A 82 1.45 11.13 1.36
C LYS A 82 0.83 10.90 -0.04
N PRO A 83 0.45 11.94 -0.79
CA PRO A 83 -0.34 11.79 -2.01
C PRO A 83 0.24 10.77 -2.99
N HIS A 84 1.53 10.91 -3.30
CA HIS A 84 2.22 10.09 -4.29
C HIS A 84 2.37 8.60 -3.90
N ALA A 85 2.02 8.21 -2.67
CA ALA A 85 1.96 6.82 -2.22
C ALA A 85 0.56 6.17 -2.42
N GLY A 86 -0.34 6.81 -3.17
CA GLY A 86 -1.67 6.25 -3.47
C GLY A 86 -1.68 4.82 -4.04
N PRO A 87 -0.78 4.44 -4.97
CA PRO A 87 -0.67 3.06 -5.45
C PRO A 87 -0.29 2.07 -4.34
N LEU A 88 0.58 2.48 -3.41
CA LEU A 88 0.96 1.67 -2.24
C LEU A 88 -0.22 1.48 -1.28
N LEU A 89 -0.99 2.54 -1.01
CA LEU A 89 -2.22 2.42 -0.21
C LEU A 89 -3.21 1.42 -0.83
N ASN A 90 -3.40 1.48 -2.15
CA ASN A 90 -4.27 0.53 -2.84
C ASN A 90 -3.73 -0.90 -2.84
N ALA A 91 -2.41 -1.09 -2.89
CA ALA A 91 -1.79 -2.40 -2.72
C ALA A 91 -2.03 -2.99 -1.33
N ILE A 92 -1.98 -2.17 -0.27
CA ILE A 92 -2.33 -2.57 1.10
C ILE A 92 -3.77 -3.05 1.15
N HIS A 93 -4.71 -2.27 0.63
CA HIS A 93 -6.11 -2.65 0.62
C HIS A 93 -6.41 -3.87 -0.27
N TYR A 94 -5.60 -4.12 -1.30
CA TYR A 94 -5.69 -5.34 -2.08
C TYR A 94 -5.31 -6.57 -1.24
N LEU A 95 -4.19 -6.50 -0.50
CA LEU A 95 -3.79 -7.59 0.41
C LEU A 95 -4.79 -7.79 1.56
N LEU A 96 -5.48 -6.73 1.99
CA LEU A 96 -6.54 -6.79 3.01
C LEU A 96 -7.91 -7.21 2.46
N GLY A 97 -8.05 -7.46 1.15
CA GLY A 97 -9.31 -7.87 0.51
C GLY A 97 -10.34 -6.74 0.30
N ASN A 98 -9.95 -5.48 0.53
CA ASN A 98 -10.78 -4.29 0.34
C ASN A 98 -10.64 -3.64 -1.05
N GLN A 99 -9.73 -4.16 -1.88
CA GLN A 99 -9.49 -3.71 -3.24
C GLN A 99 -9.35 -4.90 -4.19
N SER A 100 -9.82 -4.73 -5.43
CA SER A 100 -9.77 -5.77 -6.46
C SER A 100 -8.55 -5.61 -7.38
N VAL A 101 -8.11 -6.71 -7.99
CA VAL A 101 -7.01 -6.67 -8.97
C VAL A 101 -7.44 -5.93 -10.25
N GLU A 102 -8.71 -5.98 -10.61
CA GLU A 102 -9.31 -5.25 -11.74
C GLU A 102 -9.10 -3.75 -11.58
N LYS A 103 -9.39 -3.21 -10.38
CA LYS A 103 -9.19 -1.79 -10.10
C LYS A 103 -7.71 -1.39 -10.13
N LEU A 104 -6.80 -2.25 -9.67
CA LEU A 104 -5.35 -2.01 -9.80
C LEU A 104 -4.92 -1.95 -11.27
N LYS A 105 -5.43 -2.88 -12.11
CA LYS A 105 -5.19 -2.86 -13.57
C LYS A 105 -5.71 -1.57 -14.21
N ASP A 106 -6.81 -1.05 -13.70
CA ASP A 106 -7.43 0.21 -14.13
C ASP A 106 -6.85 1.45 -13.43
N PHE A 107 -5.62 1.40 -12.90
CA PHE A 107 -4.97 2.58 -12.33
C PHE A 107 -5.00 3.79 -13.27
N ARG A 108 -5.49 4.94 -12.77
CA ARG A 108 -5.78 6.18 -13.52
C ARG A 108 -6.77 6.03 -14.69
N GLY A 109 -7.41 4.88 -14.82
CA GLY A 109 -8.55 4.68 -15.71
C GLY A 109 -9.85 5.23 -15.10
N LEU A 110 -10.86 5.42 -15.94
CA LEU A 110 -12.18 5.84 -15.49
C LEU A 110 -12.76 4.80 -14.52
N GLY A 111 -13.10 5.23 -13.30
CA GLY A 111 -13.62 4.34 -12.25
C GLY A 111 -12.57 3.40 -11.65
N GLY A 112 -11.30 3.48 -12.05
CA GLY A 112 -10.21 2.72 -11.45
C GLY A 112 -9.52 3.45 -10.30
N VAL A 113 -8.38 2.92 -9.88
CA VAL A 113 -7.62 3.46 -8.73
C VAL A 113 -7.12 4.87 -9.01
N GLN A 114 -7.25 5.76 -8.01
CA GLN A 114 -6.71 7.10 -8.08
C GLN A 114 -5.20 7.15 -7.83
N SER A 115 -4.58 8.22 -8.34
CA SER A 115 -3.14 8.47 -8.13
C SER A 115 -2.80 8.85 -6.71
N TYR A 116 -3.72 9.56 -6.08
CA TYR A 116 -3.60 10.16 -4.77
C TYR A 116 -4.81 9.71 -3.96
N PRO A 117 -4.67 9.45 -2.64
CA PRO A 117 -5.79 9.08 -1.79
C PRO A 117 -6.95 10.07 -1.95
N SER A 118 -8.14 9.54 -2.25
CA SER A 118 -9.33 10.35 -2.48
C SER A 118 -10.57 9.72 -1.86
N ARG A 119 -11.15 10.42 -0.88
CA ARG A 119 -12.38 9.99 -0.17
C ARG A 119 -13.60 9.83 -1.07
N THR A 120 -13.63 10.55 -2.19
CA THR A 120 -14.80 10.60 -3.08
C THR A 120 -14.65 9.73 -4.32
N LYS A 121 -13.43 9.28 -4.63
CA LYS A 121 -13.12 8.57 -5.88
C LYS A 121 -12.55 7.18 -5.68
N ASP A 122 -11.85 6.93 -4.57
CA ASP A 122 -11.40 5.58 -4.23
C ASP A 122 -12.50 4.80 -3.54
N VAL A 123 -12.55 3.49 -3.82
CA VAL A 123 -13.48 2.55 -3.18
C VAL A 123 -12.98 2.06 -1.82
N ILE A 124 -11.68 2.18 -1.58
CA ILE A 124 -11.03 1.81 -0.33
C ILE A 124 -11.30 2.87 0.74
N PRO A 125 -11.28 2.51 2.04
CA PRO A 125 -11.41 3.51 3.09
C PRO A 125 -10.19 4.44 3.07
N VAL A 126 -10.43 5.70 2.76
CA VAL A 126 -9.44 6.79 2.82
C VAL A 126 -9.86 7.74 3.94
N ASP A 127 -8.98 8.00 4.90
CA ASP A 127 -9.26 8.93 6.00
C ASP A 127 -9.23 10.39 5.54
N PHE A 128 -8.20 10.73 4.76
CA PHE A 128 -7.96 12.10 4.27
C PHE A 128 -7.59 12.09 2.79
N SER A 129 -8.22 12.97 2.01
CA SER A 129 -7.79 13.25 0.64
C SER A 129 -6.53 14.12 0.69
N THR A 130 -5.43 13.69 0.08
CA THR A 130 -4.12 14.38 0.22
C THR A 130 -3.54 14.89 -1.10
N GLY A 131 -4.35 14.99 -2.16
CA GLY A 131 -3.88 15.38 -3.51
C GLY A 131 -3.34 16.81 -3.67
N SER A 132 -3.56 17.69 -2.69
CA SER A 132 -2.93 19.03 -2.61
C SER A 132 -1.94 19.01 -1.45
N VAL A 133 -0.70 19.38 -1.73
CA VAL A 133 0.38 19.52 -0.74
C VAL A 133 0.45 20.92 -0.17
#